data_AF-A0A562PQ34-F1
#
_entry.id   AF-A0A562PQ34-F1
#
_cell.length_a   1.000
_cell.length_b   1.000
_cell.length_c   1.000
_cell.angle_alpha   90.00
_cell.angle_beta   90.00
_cell.angle_gamma   90.00
#
_symmetry.space_group_name_H-M   'P 1'
#
loop_
_entity.id
_entity.type
_entity.pdbx_description
1 polymer ?
#
loop_
_entity_poly.entity_id
_entity_poly.type
_entity_poly.pdbx_seq_one_letter_code
_entity_poly.pdbx_strand_id
1 'polypeptide(L)' 'MPEQLTIPGVKPHRKDKQHADRAAKQAAYRERNNLVVVPIQLDADLARRLNEYLVAKGKTKEKSAIIARLIETQLLRKR' A
#
# COMPACT_ATOMS: atom_id res chain seq x y z
N MET A 1 7.79 31.61 -4.68
CA MET A 1 6.42 31.55 -4.14
C MET A 1 5.47 31.44 -5.34
N PRO A 2 4.78 30.31 -5.58
CA PRO A 2 3.91 30.20 -6.75
C PRO A 2 2.62 31.03 -6.51
N GLU A 3 2.44 32.04 -7.34
CA GLU A 3 1.22 32.87 -7.44
C GLU A 3 0.03 31.97 -7.79
N GLN A 4 -0.95 31.92 -6.89
CA GLN A 4 -2.21 31.23 -7.15
C GLN A 4 -3.04 32.11 -8.09
N LEU A 5 -3.25 31.66 -9.34
CA LEU A 5 -4.26 32.23 -10.23
C LEU A 5 -5.66 31.99 -9.61
N THR A 6 -6.16 32.96 -8.85
CA THR A 6 -7.55 33.00 -8.39
C THR A 6 -8.43 33.60 -9.47
N ILE A 7 -9.28 32.78 -10.09
CA ILE A 7 -10.35 33.22 -10.98
C ILE A 7 -11.42 33.93 -10.12
N PRO A 8 -11.84 35.17 -10.45
CA PRO A 8 -12.83 35.90 -9.66
C PRO A 8 -14.19 35.17 -9.67
N GLY A 9 -14.74 34.91 -8.48
CA GLY A 9 -16.05 34.25 -8.29
C GLY A 9 -16.01 32.78 -7.90
N VAL A 10 -14.85 32.10 -8.00
CA VAL A 10 -14.72 30.69 -7.61
C VAL A 10 -14.04 30.60 -6.25
N LYS A 11 -14.78 30.16 -5.23
CA LYS A 11 -14.17 29.80 -3.93
C LYS A 11 -13.19 28.65 -4.17
N PRO A 12 -11.90 28.78 -3.81
CA PRO A 12 -10.95 27.68 -3.95
C PRO A 12 -11.43 26.49 -3.11
N HIS A 13 -11.49 25.31 -3.71
CA HIS A 13 -11.94 24.09 -3.05
C HIS A 13 -10.99 23.73 -1.90
N ARG A 14 -11.36 24.04 -0.66
CA ARG A 14 -10.66 23.54 0.53
C ARG A 14 -10.96 22.05 0.67
N LYS A 15 -9.97 21.20 0.41
CA LYS A 15 -10.05 19.79 0.83
C LYS A 15 -9.80 19.74 2.33
N ASP A 16 -10.86 19.61 3.11
CA ASP A 16 -10.74 19.31 4.54
C ASP A 16 -10.02 17.95 4.71
N LYS A 17 -9.16 17.85 5.73
CA LYS A 17 -8.49 16.58 6.05
C LYS A 17 -9.53 15.57 6.50
N GLN A 18 -9.87 14.61 5.63
CA GLN A 18 -10.83 13.53 5.91
C GLN A 18 -10.43 12.60 7.07
N HIS A 19 -9.17 12.61 7.50
CA HIS A 19 -8.68 11.74 8.58
C HIS A 19 -7.80 12.54 9.53
N ALA A 20 -7.94 12.25 10.83
CA ALA A 20 -7.14 12.86 11.90
C ALA A 20 -5.64 12.64 11.67
N ASP A 21 -5.25 11.39 11.37
CA ASP A 21 -3.85 10.98 11.22
C ASP A 21 -3.60 9.98 10.09
N ARG A 22 -2.31 9.76 9.76
CA ARG A 22 -1.88 8.75 8.78
C ARG A 22 -2.31 7.34 9.18
N ALA A 23 -2.29 7.01 10.46
CA ALA A 23 -2.76 5.72 10.97
C ALA A 23 -4.26 5.53 10.72
N ALA A 24 -5.08 6.53 11.02
CA ALA A 24 -6.52 6.53 10.77
C ALA A 24 -6.84 6.37 9.27
N LYS A 25 -6.06 7.04 8.40
CA LYS A 25 -6.18 6.87 6.94
C LYS A 25 -5.89 5.43 6.49
N GLN A 26 -4.85 4.79 7.04
CA GLN A 26 -4.53 3.41 6.70
C GLN A 26 -5.58 2.42 7.24
N ALA A 27 -6.11 2.65 8.45
CA ALA A 27 -7.18 1.83 9.02
C ALA A 27 -8.44 1.88 8.14
N ALA A 28 -8.90 3.08 7.78
CA ALA A 28 -10.04 3.26 6.89
C ALA A 28 -9.81 2.62 5.50
N TYR A 29 -8.59 2.67 4.96
CA TYR A 29 -8.27 1.99 3.72
C TYR A 29 -8.39 0.47 3.85
N ARG A 30 -7.90 -0.12 4.94
CA ARG A 30 -7.98 -1.58 5.17
C ARG A 30 -9.42 -2.03 5.31
N GLU A 31 -10.22 -1.32 6.10
CA GLU A 31 -11.64 -1.62 6.30
C GLU A 31 -12.42 -1.58 4.97
N ARG A 32 -12.23 -0.50 4.18
CA ARG A 32 -12.87 -0.37 2.85
C ARG A 32 -12.51 -1.47 1.86
N ASN A 33 -11.33 -2.06 1.99
CA ASN A 33 -10.84 -3.11 1.08
C ASN A 33 -10.89 -4.51 1.70
N ASN A 34 -11.50 -4.65 2.89
CA ASN A 34 -11.58 -5.89 3.65
C ASN A 34 -10.20 -6.58 3.84
N LEU A 35 -9.18 -5.79 4.16
CA LEU A 35 -7.80 -6.25 4.28
C LEU A 35 -7.45 -6.57 5.74
N VAL A 36 -6.90 -7.76 5.98
CA VAL A 36 -6.31 -8.15 7.26
C VAL A 36 -4.79 -8.01 7.19
N VAL A 37 -4.19 -7.37 8.20
CA VAL A 37 -2.73 -7.24 8.29
C VAL A 37 -2.18 -8.44 9.06
N VAL A 38 -1.37 -9.25 8.39
CA VAL A 38 -0.68 -10.38 9.00
C VAL A 38 0.80 -10.04 9.13
N PRO A 39 1.32 -9.81 10.34
CA PRO A 39 2.76 -9.67 10.55
C PRO A 39 3.43 -11.04 10.46
N ILE A 40 4.47 -11.15 9.64
CA ILE A 40 5.20 -12.41 9.42
C ILE A 40 6.68 -12.17 9.75
N GLN A 41 7.26 -13.08 10.52
CA GLN A 41 8.71 -13.13 10.72
C GLN A 41 9.33 -13.95 9.58
N LEU A 42 10.31 -13.37 8.91
CA LEU A 42 11.06 -14.02 7.83
C LEU A 42 12.54 -14.00 8.18
N ASP A 43 13.24 -15.03 7.74
CA ASP A 43 14.70 -15.04 7.75
C ASP A 43 15.26 -13.81 7.01
N ALA A 44 16.33 -13.23 7.54
CA ALA A 44 16.90 -11.98 7.05
C ALA A 44 17.44 -12.12 5.61
N ASP A 45 18.09 -13.24 5.29
CA ASP A 45 18.62 -13.48 3.95
C ASP A 45 17.51 -13.76 2.94
N LEU A 46 16.45 -14.44 3.36
CA LEU A 46 15.25 -14.61 2.53
C LEU A 46 14.59 -13.25 2.23
N ALA A 47 14.40 -12.41 3.24
CA ALA A 47 13.80 -11.09 3.08
C ALA A 47 14.61 -10.20 2.13
N ARG A 48 15.95 -10.24 2.24
CA ARG A 48 16.87 -9.53 1.36
C ARG A 48 16.75 -10.01 -0.08
N ARG A 49 16.88 -11.32 -0.33
CA ARG A 49 16.77 -11.90 -1.69
C ARG A 49 15.42 -11.60 -2.34
N LEU A 50 14.33 -11.64 -1.57
CA LEU A 50 13.00 -11.27 -2.07
C LEU A 50 12.95 -9.80 -2.49
N ASN A 51 13.50 -8.89 -1.68
CA ASN A 51 13.53 -7.47 -2.02
C ASN A 51 14.40 -7.20 -3.26
N GLU A 52 15.58 -7.80 -3.36
CA GLU A 52 16.45 -7.69 -4.54
C GLU A 52 15.73 -8.15 -5.81
N TYR A 53 15.05 -9.29 -5.76
CA TYR A 53 14.25 -9.80 -6.87
C TYR A 53 13.14 -8.82 -7.29
N LEU A 54 12.41 -8.25 -6.32
CA LEU A 54 11.33 -7.31 -6.59
C LEU A 54 11.83 -6.00 -7.19
N VAL A 55 13.00 -5.52 -6.74
CA VAL A 55 13.67 -4.34 -7.31
C VAL A 55 14.08 -4.62 -8.75
N ALA A 56 14.75 -5.75 -9.01
CA ALA A 56 15.17 -6.14 -10.34
C ALA A 56 14.00 -6.29 -11.34
N LYS A 57 12.82 -6.68 -10.84
CA LYS A 57 11.60 -6.80 -11.66
C LYS A 57 10.75 -5.52 -11.72
N GLY A 58 11.12 -4.46 -11.00
CA GLY A 58 10.31 -3.23 -10.91
C GLY A 58 8.97 -3.41 -10.18
N LYS A 59 8.81 -4.48 -9.38
CA LYS A 59 7.55 -4.89 -8.74
C LYS A 59 7.51 -4.62 -7.23
N THR A 60 8.30 -3.67 -6.74
CA THR A 60 8.38 -3.35 -5.31
C THR A 60 7.02 -2.95 -4.71
N LYS A 61 6.17 -2.26 -5.48
CA LYS A 61 4.81 -1.86 -5.07
C LYS A 61 3.82 -3.03 -4.99
N GLU A 62 4.10 -4.14 -5.65
CA GLU A 62 3.23 -5.32 -5.75
C GLU A 62 3.61 -6.42 -4.74
N LYS A 63 4.55 -6.16 -3.83
CA LYS A 63 5.08 -7.15 -2.88
C LYS A 63 3.99 -7.95 -2.16
N SER A 64 2.99 -7.28 -1.60
CA SER A 64 1.89 -7.94 -0.87
C SER A 64 1.03 -8.82 -1.77
N ALA A 65 0.74 -8.39 -3.00
CA ALA A 65 -0.04 -9.16 -3.96
C ALA A 65 0.72 -10.42 -4.42
N ILE A 66 2.03 -10.29 -4.64
CA ILE A 66 2.89 -11.43 -4.99
C ILE A 66 2.94 -12.45 -3.85
N ILE A 67 3.08 -11.99 -2.59
CA ILE A 67 3.08 -12.87 -1.42
C ILE A 67 1.72 -13.59 -1.29
N ALA A 68 0.60 -12.88 -1.42
CA ALA A 68 -0.73 -13.48 -1.37
C ALA A 68 -0.90 -14.58 -2.42
N ARG A 69 -0.52 -14.29 -3.68
CA ARG A 69 -0.57 -15.26 -4.78
C ARG A 69 0.33 -16.48 -4.54
N LEU A 70 1.52 -16.28 -3.95
CA LEU A 70 2.39 -17.38 -3.57
C LEU A 70 1.71 -18.26 -2.50
N ILE A 71 1.11 -17.67 -1.48
CA ILE A 71 0.39 -18.40 -0.43
C ILE A 71 -0.77 -19.21 -1.03
N GLU A 72 -1.63 -18.59 -1.85
CA GLU A 72 -2.73 -19.28 -2.53
C GLU A 72 -2.23 -20.45 -3.38
N THR A 73 -1.18 -20.23 -4.17
CA THR A 73 -0.60 -21.27 -5.03
C THR A 73 -0.07 -22.45 -4.21
N GLN A 74 0.57 -22.19 -3.07
CA GLN A 74 1.06 -23.25 -2.19
C GLN A 74 -0.07 -23.99 -1.48
N LEU A 75 -1.13 -23.29 -1.06
CA LEU A 75 -2.32 -23.93 -0.48
C LEU A 75 -3.02 -24.83 -1.50
N LEU A 76 -3.13 -24.40 -2.75
CA LEU A 76 -3.72 -25.21 -3.83
C LEU A 76 -2.88 -26.45 -4.15
N ARG A 77 -1.54 -26.36 -4.11
CA ARG A 77 -0.65 -27.51 -4.34
C ARG A 77 -0.66 -28.55 -3.21
N LYS A 78 -0.96 -28.12 -1.99
CA LYS A 78 -1.02 -29.00 -0.82
C LYS A 78 -2.37 -29.68 -0.62
N ARG A 79 -3.39 -29.25 -1.38
CA ARG A 79 -4.66 -29.97 -1.54
C ARG A 79 -4.47 -31.11 -2.53
#